data_AF-A0A438FW46-F1
#
_entry.id   AF-A0A438FW46-F1
#
_cell.length_a   1.000
_cell.length_b   1.000
_cell.length_c   1.000
_cell.angle_alpha   90.00
_cell.angle_beta   90.00
_cell.angle_gamma   90.00
#
_symmetry.space_group_name_H-M   'P 1'
#
loop_
_entity.id
_entity.type
_entity.pdbx_description
1 polymer ?
#
loop_
_entity_poly.entity_id
_entity_poly.type
_entity_poly.pdbx_seq_one_letter_code
_entity_poly.pdbx_strand_id
1 'polypeptide(L)'
;MTSTTPKGKAETAASSHGSGARKLHSIGISQWGHPPHRWNHRFPVVDPARVLQPHRDALILTLRVGDFDVKRILVDPSSSADLLQVAVIKQMSFIPSSLENLGRTLSGFNGSSTTSLGDVTLPVQAGPVILNVLFSVVEDLSPFNAILGRTWLHGMKVVPSTYHQMVSFITQDGQIDLYESQLAAQQCYQIAREAGPNADREHSPKEANASDQ
;
A
#
# COMPACT_ATOMS: atom_id res chain seq x y z
N MET A 1 -63.52 -43.45 1.13
CA MET A 1 -62.90 -43.42 2.47
C MET A 1 -61.40 -43.13 2.28
N THR A 2 -60.96 -41.99 2.83
CA THR A 2 -59.62 -41.59 3.32
C THR A 2 -58.36 -42.02 2.52
N SER A 3 -57.66 -41.08 1.87
CA SER A 3 -56.50 -40.27 2.36
C SER A 3 -55.19 -41.08 2.43
N THR A 4 -53.99 -40.59 2.11
CA THR A 4 -53.41 -39.27 2.41
C THR A 4 -52.12 -39.08 1.58
N THR A 5 -51.89 -37.87 1.08
CA THR A 5 -50.63 -37.35 0.54
C THR A 5 -49.63 -37.00 1.66
N PRO A 6 -48.30 -37.12 1.47
CA PRO A 6 -47.35 -36.35 2.26
C PRO A 6 -46.86 -35.12 1.48
N LYS A 7 -47.05 -33.96 2.11
CA LYS A 7 -46.43 -32.66 1.80
C LYS A 7 -44.92 -32.72 2.01
N GLY A 8 -44.20 -31.92 1.21
CA GLY A 8 -42.76 -31.78 1.29
C GLY A 8 -42.24 -31.15 2.58
N LYS A 9 -40.95 -31.35 2.81
CA LYS A 9 -40.09 -30.44 3.56
C LYS A 9 -38.88 -30.14 2.69
N ALA A 10 -38.74 -28.87 2.32
CA ALA A 10 -37.50 -28.32 1.81
C ALA A 10 -36.50 -28.33 2.98
N GLU A 11 -35.38 -29.03 2.81
CA GLU A 11 -34.26 -28.98 3.73
C GLU A 11 -33.30 -27.91 3.22
N THR A 12 -33.34 -26.75 3.87
CA THR A 12 -32.42 -25.65 3.60
C THR A 12 -31.06 -26.00 4.16
N ALA A 13 -30.10 -26.35 3.29
CA ALA A 13 -28.71 -26.51 3.68
C ALA A 13 -28.14 -25.14 4.08
N ALA A 14 -27.93 -24.94 5.38
CA ALA A 14 -27.16 -23.82 5.89
C ALA A 14 -25.70 -23.98 5.45
N SER A 15 -25.26 -23.14 4.51
CA SER A 15 -23.85 -23.01 4.15
C SER A 15 -23.10 -22.47 5.36
N SER A 16 -22.25 -23.30 5.95
CA SER A 16 -21.36 -22.94 7.04
C SER A 16 -20.42 -21.83 6.57
N HIS A 17 -20.62 -20.62 7.08
CA HIS A 17 -19.64 -19.56 6.98
C HIS A 17 -18.40 -19.98 7.76
N GLY A 18 -17.41 -20.52 7.04
CA GLY A 18 -16.06 -20.69 7.55
C GLY A 18 -15.45 -19.31 7.76
N SER A 19 -15.54 -18.79 8.97
CA SER A 19 -14.77 -17.64 9.41
C SER A 19 -13.30 -18.02 9.43
N GLY A 20 -12.62 -17.78 8.31
CA GLY A 20 -11.18 -17.93 8.17
C GLY A 20 -10.48 -16.84 8.99
N ALA A 21 -10.38 -17.06 10.30
CA ALA A 21 -9.51 -16.26 11.15
C ALA A 21 -8.07 -16.44 10.65
N ARG A 22 -7.53 -15.42 9.97
CA ARG A 22 -6.13 -15.40 9.54
C ARG A 22 -5.24 -15.47 10.78
N LYS A 23 -4.51 -16.57 10.91
CA LYS A 23 -3.41 -16.68 11.88
C LYS A 23 -2.29 -15.76 11.39
N LEU A 24 -2.20 -14.58 11.98
CA LEU A 24 -1.04 -13.70 11.79
C LEU A 24 0.17 -14.44 12.35
N HIS A 25 1.08 -14.86 11.47
CA HIS A 25 2.42 -15.25 11.91
C HIS A 25 3.09 -13.97 12.45
N SER A 26 3.33 -13.93 13.75
CA SER A 26 4.12 -12.87 14.38
C SER A 26 5.55 -12.95 13.84
N ILE A 27 5.87 -12.10 12.87
CA ILE A 27 7.24 -11.92 12.39
C ILE A 27 8.02 -11.22 13.52
N GLY A 28 9.23 -11.72 13.79
CA GLY A 28 10.00 -11.51 15.01
C GLY A 28 10.04 -10.07 15.54
N ILE A 29 9.43 -9.88 16.71
CA ILE A 29 9.52 -8.67 17.53
C ILE A 29 10.87 -8.61 18.28
N SER A 30 11.78 -9.57 18.05
CA SER A 30 13.01 -9.76 18.81
C SER A 30 14.05 -8.64 18.62
N GLN A 31 13.92 -7.82 17.57
CA GLN A 31 14.81 -6.68 17.33
C GLN A 31 14.35 -5.38 18.00
N TRP A 32 13.10 -5.32 18.46
CA TRP A 32 12.55 -4.17 19.15
C TRP A 32 12.58 -4.42 20.65
N GLY A 33 13.60 -3.90 21.33
CA GLY A 33 13.69 -3.99 22.80
C GLY A 33 12.45 -3.40 23.47
N HIS A 34 12.24 -3.77 24.75
CA HIS A 34 11.23 -3.10 25.55
C HIS A 34 11.50 -1.60 25.54
N PRO A 35 10.49 -0.79 25.23
CA PRO A 35 10.71 0.63 25.23
C PRO A 35 11.00 1.14 26.64
N PRO A 36 11.91 2.12 26.81
CA PRO A 36 12.13 2.73 28.11
C PRO A 36 10.82 3.34 28.63
N HIS A 37 10.61 3.31 29.94
CA HIS A 37 9.41 3.78 30.65
C HIS A 37 9.04 5.26 30.43
N ARG A 38 9.84 6.01 29.65
CA ARG A 38 9.58 7.39 29.25
C ARG A 38 9.89 7.55 27.76
N TRP A 39 8.88 7.34 26.92
CA TRP A 39 8.90 7.69 25.51
C TRP A 39 8.80 9.20 25.34
N ASN A 40 9.90 9.86 24.98
CA ASN A 40 9.86 11.28 24.61
C ASN A 40 10.26 11.41 23.14
N HIS A 41 9.33 11.10 22.23
CA HIS A 41 9.52 11.34 20.82
C HIS A 41 9.59 12.85 20.56
N ARG A 42 10.66 13.31 19.91
CA ARG A 42 10.86 14.74 19.65
C ARG A 42 11.26 14.93 18.19
N PHE A 43 10.41 15.59 17.43
CA PHE A 43 10.80 16.06 16.11
C PHE A 43 11.89 17.13 16.23
N PRO A 44 12.92 17.10 15.38
CA PRO A 44 13.92 18.15 15.34
C PRO A 44 13.29 19.48 14.91
N VAL A 45 13.93 20.59 15.27
CA VAL A 45 13.58 21.90 14.71
C VAL A 45 13.74 21.82 13.19
N VAL A 46 12.73 22.29 12.45
CA VAL A 46 12.78 22.32 10.98
C VAL A 46 13.97 23.16 10.56
N ASP A 47 14.90 22.56 9.83
CA ASP A 47 16.03 23.26 9.22
C ASP A 47 15.58 23.88 7.88
N PRO A 48 15.50 25.22 7.78
CA PRO A 48 15.06 25.90 6.56
C PRO A 48 15.96 25.61 5.35
N ALA A 49 17.22 25.21 5.56
CA ALA A 49 18.12 24.86 4.47
C ALA A 49 17.82 23.49 3.85
N ARG A 50 17.08 22.63 4.57
CA ARG A 50 16.75 21.25 4.13
C ARG A 50 15.38 21.15 3.49
N VAL A 51 14.56 22.18 3.66
CA VAL A 51 13.13 22.16 3.35
C VAL A 51 12.75 23.49 2.70
N LEU A 52 12.42 23.47 1.40
CA LEU A 52 11.92 24.67 0.73
C LEU A 52 10.49 24.96 1.20
N GLN A 53 10.32 26.03 1.97
CA GLN A 53 9.01 26.49 2.43
C GLN A 53 8.39 27.51 1.46
N PRO A 54 7.05 27.54 1.30
CA PRO A 54 6.08 26.59 1.83
C PRO A 54 6.05 25.30 1.00
N HIS A 55 6.12 24.14 1.64
CA HIS A 55 5.89 22.85 0.97
C HIS A 55 4.56 22.23 1.41
N ARG A 56 3.84 21.62 0.46
CA ARG A 56 2.69 20.75 0.70
C ARG A 56 2.93 19.38 0.07
N ASP A 57 4.21 19.01 0.01
CA ASP A 57 4.69 17.84 -0.69
C ASP A 57 4.23 16.56 0.04
N ALA A 58 3.99 15.51 -0.74
CA ALA A 58 3.71 14.19 -0.19
C ALA A 58 5.00 13.62 0.42
N LEU A 59 4.87 12.82 1.49
CA LEU A 59 6.03 12.20 2.12
C LEU A 59 6.56 11.04 1.26
N ILE A 60 7.54 11.36 0.40
CA ILE A 60 8.18 10.45 -0.53
C ILE A 60 9.58 10.04 -0.07
N LEU A 61 9.79 8.73 0.07
CA LEU A 61 11.06 8.14 0.46
C LEU A 61 11.74 7.39 -0.68
N THR A 62 13.03 7.13 -0.49
CA THR A 62 13.78 6.08 -1.18
C THR A 62 14.26 5.11 -0.12
N LEU A 63 13.91 3.84 -0.25
CA LEU A 63 14.30 2.79 0.68
C LEU A 63 14.81 1.57 -0.09
N ARG A 64 15.61 0.75 0.58
CA ARG A 64 16.01 -0.53 0.01
C ARG A 64 14.91 -1.55 0.24
N VAL A 65 14.44 -2.17 -0.83
CA VAL A 65 13.44 -3.24 -0.84
C VAL A 65 14.06 -4.44 -1.54
N GLY A 66 14.15 -5.59 -0.86
CA GLY A 66 15.06 -6.65 -1.30
C GLY A 66 16.50 -6.12 -1.36
N ASP A 67 17.15 -6.31 -2.50
CA ASP A 67 18.52 -5.83 -2.76
C ASP A 67 18.56 -4.53 -3.58
N PHE A 68 17.41 -3.87 -3.79
CA PHE A 68 17.29 -2.73 -4.71
C PHE A 68 16.83 -1.47 -4.00
N ASP A 69 17.40 -0.32 -4.38
CA ASP A 69 16.95 0.98 -3.90
C ASP A 69 15.72 1.43 -4.70
N VAL A 70 14.55 1.35 -4.08
CA VAL A 70 13.28 1.75 -4.68
C VAL A 70 13.01 3.22 -4.34
N LYS A 71 12.92 4.04 -5.38
CA LYS A 71 12.59 5.47 -5.30
C LYS A 71 11.07 5.69 -5.38
N ARG A 72 10.60 6.92 -5.10
CA ARG A 72 9.18 7.31 -5.20
C ARG A 72 8.25 6.40 -4.39
N ILE A 73 8.64 6.13 -3.14
CA ILE A 73 7.82 5.39 -2.18
C ILE A 73 6.95 6.37 -1.44
N LEU A 74 5.63 6.29 -1.59
CA LEU A 74 4.70 7.10 -0.82
C LEU A 74 4.51 6.51 0.58
N VAL A 75 4.66 7.32 1.62
CA VAL A 75 4.25 6.96 2.98
C VAL A 75 2.82 7.44 3.19
N ASP A 76 1.88 6.50 3.30
CA ASP A 76 0.45 6.81 3.37
C ASP A 76 -0.22 6.15 4.59
N PRO A 77 -0.41 6.90 5.69
CA PRO A 77 -1.13 6.42 6.87
C PRO A 77 -2.60 6.04 6.61
N SER A 78 -3.18 6.51 5.50
CA SER A 78 -4.57 6.16 5.13
C SER A 78 -4.66 4.80 4.44
N SER A 79 -3.56 4.30 3.85
CA SER A 79 -3.52 2.98 3.22
C SER A 79 -3.53 1.86 4.26
N SER A 80 -4.39 0.86 4.05
CA SER A 80 -4.43 -0.36 4.87
C SER A 80 -3.47 -1.45 4.40
N ALA A 81 -2.93 -1.31 3.19
CA ALA A 81 -2.04 -2.29 2.56
C ALA A 81 -0.76 -1.60 2.10
N ASP A 82 0.34 -2.36 2.10
CA ASP A 82 1.56 -1.96 1.43
C ASP A 82 1.47 -2.43 -0.03
N LEU A 83 1.71 -1.52 -0.98
CA LEU A 83 1.55 -1.79 -2.41
C LEU A 83 2.88 -1.66 -3.13
N LEU A 84 3.08 -2.47 -4.16
CA LEU A 84 4.29 -2.43 -4.99
C LEU A 84 3.91 -2.52 -6.47
N GLN A 85 4.52 -1.69 -7.30
CA GLN A 85 4.25 -1.70 -8.73
C GLN A 85 4.94 -2.89 -9.39
N VAL A 86 4.25 -3.57 -10.32
CA VAL A 86 4.80 -4.73 -11.03
C VAL A 86 6.09 -4.41 -11.79
N ALA A 87 6.27 -3.16 -12.23
CA ALA A 87 7.50 -2.71 -12.87
C ALA A 87 8.73 -2.90 -11.96
N VAL A 88 8.58 -2.70 -10.64
CA VAL A 88 9.64 -2.91 -9.65
C VAL A 88 9.96 -4.40 -9.51
N ILE A 89 8.93 -5.25 -9.41
CA ILE A 89 9.07 -6.71 -9.34
C ILE A 89 9.84 -7.26 -10.56
N LYS A 90 9.49 -6.78 -11.76
CA LYS A 90 10.19 -7.14 -13.00
C LYS A 90 11.66 -6.71 -12.97
N GLN A 91 11.98 -5.54 -12.44
CA GLN A 91 13.36 -5.06 -12.28
C GLN A 91 14.16 -5.91 -11.28
N MET A 92 13.51 -6.41 -10.24
CA MET A 92 14.11 -7.32 -9.25
C MET A 92 14.33 -8.74 -9.80
N SER A 93 14.03 -9.01 -11.08
CA SER A 93 14.07 -10.34 -11.68
C SER A 93 13.18 -11.37 -10.97
N PHE A 94 12.17 -10.91 -10.24
CA PHE A 94 11.18 -11.78 -9.62
C PHE A 94 10.13 -12.16 -10.66
N ILE A 95 9.79 -13.45 -10.74
CA ILE A 95 8.85 -13.94 -11.75
C ILE A 95 7.42 -13.65 -11.24
N PRO A 96 6.57 -12.91 -11.97
CA PRO A 96 5.20 -12.63 -11.51
C PRO A 96 4.36 -13.89 -11.22
N SER A 97 4.72 -15.05 -11.77
CA SER A 97 4.06 -16.33 -11.49
C SER A 97 4.38 -16.93 -10.13
N SER A 98 5.37 -16.39 -9.39
CA SER A 98 5.67 -16.81 -8.00
C SER A 98 4.96 -15.97 -6.95
N LEU A 99 4.04 -15.08 -7.36
CA LEU A 99 3.19 -14.33 -6.44
C LEU A 99 2.15 -15.25 -5.80
N GLU A 100 1.83 -14.99 -4.55
CA GLU A 100 0.79 -15.71 -3.80
C GLU A 100 -0.55 -14.95 -3.87
N ASN A 101 -1.65 -15.55 -3.43
CA ASN A 101 -2.96 -14.88 -3.27
C ASN A 101 -3.41 -13.99 -4.47
N LEU A 102 -3.34 -14.56 -5.67
CA LEU A 102 -3.64 -13.85 -6.91
C LEU A 102 -5.07 -13.28 -6.94
N GLY A 103 -5.25 -12.16 -7.63
CA GLY A 103 -6.58 -11.67 -8.02
C GLY A 103 -7.40 -11.03 -6.90
N ARG A 104 -6.78 -10.63 -5.78
CA ARG A 104 -7.47 -9.90 -4.71
C ARG A 104 -7.86 -8.49 -5.16
N THR A 105 -9.11 -8.11 -4.99
CA THR A 105 -9.56 -6.73 -5.19
C THR A 105 -9.13 -5.84 -4.02
N LEU A 106 -8.49 -4.73 -4.34
CA LEU A 106 -8.11 -3.66 -3.43
C LEU A 106 -9.02 -2.46 -3.71
N SER A 107 -9.65 -1.93 -2.66
CA SER A 107 -10.60 -0.81 -2.78
C SER A 107 -10.03 0.43 -2.10
N GLY A 108 -10.05 1.54 -2.82
CA GLY A 108 -9.72 2.87 -2.33
C GLY A 108 -10.92 3.60 -1.74
N PHE A 109 -10.65 4.66 -0.98
CA PHE A 109 -11.69 5.46 -0.34
C PHE A 109 -12.61 6.18 -1.34
N ASN A 110 -12.10 6.52 -2.51
CA ASN A 110 -12.84 7.18 -3.60
C ASN A 110 -13.72 6.21 -4.41
N GLY A 111 -13.89 4.96 -3.96
CA GLY A 111 -14.62 3.93 -4.70
C GLY A 111 -13.83 3.32 -5.87
N SER A 112 -12.60 3.80 -6.13
CA SER A 112 -11.70 3.13 -7.06
C SER A 112 -11.38 1.73 -6.55
N SER A 113 -11.24 0.79 -7.47
CA SER A 113 -10.73 -0.53 -7.15
C SER A 113 -9.71 -0.97 -8.18
N THR A 114 -8.73 -1.73 -7.73
CA THR A 114 -7.75 -2.37 -8.58
C THR A 114 -7.60 -3.83 -8.14
N THR A 115 -7.32 -4.70 -9.09
CA THR A 115 -7.09 -6.12 -8.79
C THR A 115 -5.58 -6.33 -8.64
N SER A 116 -5.14 -6.85 -7.50
CA SER A 116 -3.75 -7.21 -7.30
C SER A 116 -3.37 -8.38 -8.18
N LEU A 117 -2.16 -8.33 -8.73
CA LEU A 117 -1.56 -9.44 -9.44
C LEU A 117 -1.20 -10.59 -8.50
N GLY A 118 -1.00 -10.28 -7.22
CA GLY A 118 -0.72 -11.23 -6.14
C GLY A 118 0.08 -10.54 -5.03
N ASP A 119 0.47 -11.31 -4.04
CA ASP A 119 1.23 -10.84 -2.89
C ASP A 119 2.68 -11.36 -2.92
N VAL A 120 3.60 -10.58 -2.36
CA VAL A 120 5.01 -10.96 -2.16
C VAL A 120 5.52 -10.42 -0.83
N THR A 121 6.33 -11.20 -0.14
CA THR A 121 7.02 -10.74 1.07
C THR A 121 8.44 -10.32 0.73
N LEU A 122 8.80 -9.05 0.97
CA LEU A 122 10.14 -8.52 0.71
C LEU A 122 10.70 -7.83 1.95
N PRO A 123 12.02 -7.94 2.23
CA PRO A 123 12.65 -7.16 3.29
C PRO A 123 12.70 -5.69 2.87
N VAL A 124 12.27 -4.79 3.74
CA VAL A 124 12.38 -3.34 3.59
C VAL A 124 13.35 -2.83 4.64
N GLN A 125 14.42 -2.17 4.18
CA GLN A 125 15.42 -1.57 5.05
C GLN A 125 15.20 -0.06 5.14
N ALA A 126 15.06 0.43 6.37
CA ALA A 126 14.97 1.84 6.73
C ALA A 126 16.05 2.15 7.78
N GLY A 127 17.14 2.80 7.34
CA GLY A 127 18.33 2.98 8.19
C GLY A 127 18.90 1.61 8.63
N PRO A 128 19.11 1.38 9.95
CA PRO A 128 19.63 0.12 10.46
C PRO A 128 18.56 -0.97 10.65
N VAL A 129 17.27 -0.66 10.43
CA VAL A 129 16.16 -1.58 10.71
C VAL A 129 15.68 -2.24 9.43
N ILE A 130 15.43 -3.55 9.49
CA ILE A 130 14.86 -4.33 8.39
C ILE A 130 13.57 -5.00 8.86
N LEU A 131 12.52 -4.90 8.06
CA LEU A 131 11.26 -5.61 8.29
C LEU A 131 10.82 -6.34 7.02
N ASN A 132 10.37 -7.59 7.16
CA ASN A 132 9.72 -8.30 6.07
C ASN A 132 8.28 -7.79 5.92
N VAL A 133 7.99 -7.22 4.75
CA VAL A 133 6.71 -6.57 4.45
C VAL A 133 5.97 -7.38 3.40
N LEU A 134 4.70 -7.65 3.66
CA LEU A 134 3.79 -8.23 2.67
C LEU A 134 3.26 -7.12 1.77
N PHE A 135 3.69 -7.12 0.52
CA PHE A 135 3.21 -6.21 -0.51
C PHE A 135 2.14 -6.88 -1.36
N SER A 136 1.04 -6.18 -1.62
CA SER A 136 0.16 -6.51 -2.74
C SER A 136 0.68 -5.83 -4.02
N VAL A 137 0.99 -6.64 -5.04
CA VAL A 137 1.53 -6.18 -6.31
C VAL A 137 0.39 -5.73 -7.22
N VAL A 138 0.52 -4.54 -7.81
CA VAL A 138 -0.48 -3.98 -8.73
C VAL A 138 0.17 -3.51 -10.04
N GLU A 139 -0.64 -3.40 -11.09
CA GLU A 139 -0.14 -3.03 -12.43
C GLU A 139 0.36 -1.58 -12.46
N ASP A 140 -0.42 -0.65 -11.91
CA ASP A 140 -0.11 0.77 -11.93
C ASP A 140 -0.26 1.42 -10.53
N LEU A 141 0.79 2.15 -10.13
CA LEU A 141 0.84 2.98 -8.93
C LEU A 141 1.30 4.41 -9.27
N SER A 142 1.38 4.78 -10.55
CA SER A 142 1.88 6.06 -10.99
C SER A 142 1.25 7.22 -10.20
N PRO A 143 2.06 8.16 -9.69
CA PRO A 143 3.49 8.36 -9.98
C PRO A 143 4.46 7.53 -9.10
N PHE A 144 3.94 6.71 -8.21
CA PHE A 144 4.72 5.98 -7.21
C PHE A 144 5.16 4.61 -7.70
N ASN A 145 6.27 4.13 -7.14
CA ASN A 145 6.70 2.75 -7.36
C ASN A 145 6.18 1.82 -6.25
N ALA A 146 5.92 2.37 -5.07
CA ALA A 146 5.40 1.64 -3.92
C ALA A 146 4.62 2.58 -2.99
N ILE A 147 3.72 2.00 -2.20
CA ILE A 147 3.02 2.67 -1.10
C ILE A 147 3.31 1.88 0.17
N LEU A 148 3.79 2.56 1.21
CA LEU A 148 3.91 2.02 2.56
C LEU A 148 2.75 2.55 3.41
N GLY A 149 1.85 1.64 3.73
CA GLY A 149 0.65 1.89 4.50
C GLY A 149 0.82 1.59 5.99
N ARG A 150 -0.32 1.42 6.66
CA ARG A 150 -0.37 1.16 8.12
C ARG A 150 0.32 -0.13 8.52
N THR A 151 0.36 -1.15 7.65
CA THR A 151 0.99 -2.43 7.95
C THR A 151 2.50 -2.25 8.18
N TRP A 152 3.22 -1.61 7.24
CA TRP A 152 4.61 -1.24 7.45
C TRP A 152 4.80 -0.22 8.59
N LEU A 153 4.00 0.85 8.64
CA LEU A 153 4.13 1.90 9.65
C LEU A 153 4.04 1.35 11.09
N HIS A 154 3.05 0.48 11.34
CA HIS A 154 2.88 -0.15 12.65
C HIS A 154 3.95 -1.22 12.93
N GLY A 155 4.31 -2.02 11.92
CA GLY A 155 5.36 -3.03 12.05
C GLY A 155 6.72 -2.43 12.40
N MET A 156 7.03 -1.27 11.83
CA MET A 156 8.27 -0.51 12.08
C MET A 156 8.18 0.45 13.27
N LYS A 157 6.99 0.62 13.87
CA LYS A 157 6.71 1.63 14.91
C LYS A 157 7.17 3.04 14.48
N VAL A 158 6.93 3.37 13.22
CA VAL A 158 7.33 4.62 12.60
C VAL A 158 6.27 5.70 12.82
N VAL A 159 6.73 6.92 13.09
CA VAL A 159 5.91 8.13 13.13
C VAL A 159 6.22 8.96 11.87
N PRO A 160 5.30 9.02 10.89
CA PRO A 160 5.45 9.90 9.75
C PRO A 160 5.08 11.34 10.12
N SER A 161 5.85 12.31 9.64
CA SER A 161 5.56 13.73 9.76
C SER A 161 5.67 14.42 8.41
N THR A 162 4.52 14.78 7.83
CA THR A 162 4.45 15.56 6.60
C THR A 162 4.89 17.00 6.81
N TYR A 163 4.70 17.56 8.01
CA TYR A 163 5.18 18.90 8.36
C TYR A 163 6.71 18.98 8.38
N HIS A 164 7.37 17.98 8.96
CA HIS A 164 8.83 17.94 9.04
C HIS A 164 9.48 17.18 7.85
N GLN A 165 8.67 16.70 6.89
CA GLN A 165 9.10 15.91 5.73
C GLN A 165 10.02 14.75 6.11
N MET A 166 9.62 13.97 7.10
CA MET A 166 10.41 12.84 7.57
C MET A 166 9.54 11.72 8.11
N VAL A 167 10.11 10.52 8.14
CA VAL A 167 9.66 9.44 9.01
C VAL A 167 10.65 9.27 10.15
N SER A 168 10.15 9.01 11.34
CA SER A 168 10.99 8.77 12.50
C SER A 168 10.65 7.44 13.15
N PHE A 169 11.66 6.70 13.58
CA PHE A 169 11.49 5.47 14.35
C PHE A 169 12.42 5.47 15.55
N ILE A 170 11.97 4.80 16.61
CA ILE A 170 12.71 4.70 17.86
C ILE A 170 13.30 3.29 17.93
N THR A 171 14.62 3.20 17.90
CA THR A 171 15.38 1.98 18.12
C THR A 171 15.86 1.91 19.58
N GLN A 172 16.52 0.81 19.94
CA GLN A 172 17.19 0.70 21.25
C GLN A 172 18.30 1.76 21.42
N ASP A 173 18.91 2.17 20.30
CA ASP A 173 20.05 3.11 20.26
C ASP A 173 19.62 4.57 20.16
N GLY A 174 18.32 4.85 19.99
CA GLY A 174 17.77 6.20 19.96
C GLY A 174 16.75 6.43 18.85
N GLN A 175 16.46 7.71 18.59
CA GLN A 175 15.58 8.12 17.50
C GLN A 175 16.38 8.22 16.20
N ILE A 176 15.83 7.67 15.12
CA ILE A 176 16.39 7.75 13.77
C ILE A 176 15.36 8.41 12.87
N ASP A 177 15.79 9.47 12.19
CA ASP A 177 14.95 10.25 11.27
C ASP A 177 15.42 10.02 9.83
N LEU A 178 14.50 9.62 8.96
CA LEU A 178 14.71 9.55 7.52
C LEU A 178 13.92 10.65 6.84
N TYR A 179 14.64 11.47 6.08
CA TYR A 179 14.07 12.64 5.42
C TYR A 179 13.56 12.29 4.02
N GLU A 180 12.53 13.02 3.62
CA GLU A 180 11.95 12.99 2.27
C GLU A 180 12.97 13.38 1.19
N SER A 181 12.73 12.93 -0.04
CA SER A 181 13.29 13.55 -1.24
C SER A 181 12.30 14.53 -1.85
N GLN A 182 12.50 15.83 -1.59
CA GLN A 182 11.64 16.88 -2.14
C GLN A 182 11.62 16.90 -3.68
N LEU A 183 12.76 16.61 -4.32
CA LEU A 183 12.83 16.47 -5.78
C LEU A 183 11.92 15.33 -6.27
N ALA A 184 11.93 14.19 -5.59
CA ALA A 184 11.08 13.07 -5.96
C ALA A 184 9.59 13.41 -5.75
N ALA A 185 9.25 14.13 -4.68
CA ALA A 185 7.87 14.56 -4.45
C ALA A 185 7.38 15.54 -5.53
N GLN A 186 8.21 16.51 -5.92
CA GLN A 186 7.89 17.44 -7.01
C GLN A 186 7.74 16.71 -8.36
N GLN A 187 8.62 15.75 -8.65
CA GLN A 187 8.49 14.90 -9.84
C GLN A 187 7.19 14.10 -9.83
N CYS A 188 6.84 13.49 -8.69
CA CYS A 188 5.58 12.76 -8.55
C CYS A 188 4.37 13.67 -8.79
N TYR A 189 4.38 14.88 -8.22
CA TYR A 189 3.33 15.86 -8.44
C TYR A 189 3.18 16.23 -9.91
N GLN A 190 4.30 16.43 -10.61
CA GLN A 190 4.31 16.78 -12.02
C GLN A 190 3.70 15.67 -12.89
N ILE A 191 4.10 14.41 -12.65
CA ILE A 191 3.57 13.23 -13.35
C ILE A 191 2.06 13.08 -13.10
N ALA A 192 1.63 13.18 -11.84
CA ALA A 192 0.22 13.05 -11.47
C ALA A 192 -0.64 14.14 -12.13
N ARG A 193 -0.11 15.36 -12.27
CA ARG A 193 -0.79 16.47 -12.95
C ARG A 193 -0.91 16.26 -14.45
N GLU A 194 0.12 15.69 -15.08
CA GLU A 194 0.17 15.41 -16.52
C GLU A 194 -0.70 14.22 -16.93
N ALA A 195 -0.96 13.29 -16.01
CA ALA A 195 -1.79 12.11 -16.27
C ALA A 195 -3.27 12.45 -16.60
N GLY A 196 -3.77 13.62 -16.18
CA GLY A 196 -5.15 14.07 -16.40
C GLY A 196 -6.23 13.15 -15.79
N PRO A 197 -7.48 13.62 -15.63
CA PRO A 197 -8.58 12.70 -15.38
C PRO A 197 -8.82 11.90 -16.67
N ASN A 198 -8.59 10.59 -16.64
CA ASN A 198 -9.09 9.69 -17.68
C ASN A 198 -10.61 9.88 -17.79
N ALA A 199 -11.06 10.66 -18.76
CA ALA A 199 -12.44 10.60 -19.21
C ALA A 199 -12.69 9.17 -19.67
N ASP A 200 -13.78 8.60 -19.20
CA ASP A 200 -14.30 7.31 -19.61
C ASP A 200 -14.12 7.11 -21.11
N ARG A 201 -13.47 6.02 -21.52
CA ARG A 201 -13.60 5.53 -22.89
C ARG A 201 -15.03 4.99 -23.02
N GLU A 202 -15.98 5.92 -23.12
CA GLU A 202 -17.33 5.63 -23.55
C GLU A 202 -17.22 5.05 -24.96
N HIS A 203 -17.77 3.86 -25.13
CA HIS A 203 -18.10 3.33 -26.44
C HIS A 203 -18.94 4.38 -27.16
N SER A 204 -18.37 4.97 -28.22
CA SER A 204 -19.13 5.76 -29.18
C SER A 204 -20.30 4.90 -29.68
N PRO A 205 -21.56 5.35 -29.56
CA PRO A 205 -22.64 4.70 -30.26
C PRO A 205 -22.38 4.88 -31.75
N LYS A 206 -22.28 3.77 -32.48
CA LYS A 206 -22.41 3.79 -33.94
C LYS A 206 -23.76 4.42 -34.26
N GLU A 207 -23.77 5.53 -34.99
CA GLU A 207 -24.97 6.01 -35.67
C GLU A 207 -25.50 4.87 -36.55
N ALA A 208 -26.61 4.27 -36.11
CA ALA A 208 -27.45 3.50 -36.99
C ALA A 208 -28.20 4.51 -37.87
N ASN A 209 -27.75 4.65 -39.12
CA ASN A 209 -28.56 5.25 -40.17
C ASN A 209 -29.90 4.50 -40.23
N ALA A 210 -30.96 5.15 -39.78
CA ALA A 210 -32.31 4.76 -40.12
C ALA A 210 -32.61 5.31 -41.53
N SER A 211 -32.61 4.44 -42.52
CA SER A 211 -33.53 4.63 -43.66
C SER A 211 -34.93 4.41 -43.14
N ASP A 212 -35.76 5.46 -43.12
CA ASP A 212 -37.11 5.38 -43.68
C ASP A 212 -37.74 6.78 -43.86
N GLN A 213 -38.38 6.94 -45.02
CA GLN A 213 -39.18 8.05 -45.57
C GLN A 213 -38.46 9.20 -46.29
#